data_AF-A0A9D6YUJ4-F1
#
_entry.id   AF-A0A9D6YUJ4-F1
#
_cell.length_a   1.000
_cell.length_b   1.000
_cell.length_c   1.000
_cell.angle_alpha   90.00
_cell.angle_beta   90.00
_cell.angle_gamma   90.00
#
_symmetry.space_group_name_H-M   'P 1'
#
loop_
_entity.id
_entity.type
_entity.pdbx_description
1 polymer ?
#
loop_
_entity_poly.entity_id
_entity_poly.type
_entity_poly.pdbx_seq_one_letter_code
_entity_poly.pdbx_strand_id
1 'polypeptide(L)'
;MKIYISIPFITFIKHSQHIIKTFILLCLLFIFSDPAFSQETGRVKKVYDGDTVLLSDGRKIRYLGINTPEWQEPFYLKAKRLNESLVMGKDVRLEFDEERVDKYGRLLAYLYVEGQMVNAKLIEDGLAHAFFIPPNRKHHALLLKLQADAMERKLGIWSKRGKMSVLKITSVSPPRSDEGELIQPYSRIANISNVKVNLAGYTLSSEAGPSYKFPAIELEPGYTVLVVSGKGINNLNSKGQIIVYWNDQPAIWDEEEDTAYITAPDGTLIDLYHYKGRRVSRKPKQ
;
A
#
# COMPACT_ATOMS: atom_id res chain seq x y z
N MET A 1 69.86 -57.66 -27.43
CA MET A 1 70.11 -56.21 -27.59
C MET A 1 68.80 -55.53 -27.98
N LYS A 2 68.08 -54.92 -27.02
CA LYS A 2 67.00 -53.95 -27.29
C LYS A 2 67.05 -52.90 -26.17
N ILE A 3 67.37 -51.68 -26.58
CA ILE A 3 67.42 -50.46 -25.77
C ILE A 3 65.99 -49.89 -25.75
N TYR A 4 65.51 -49.43 -24.60
CA TYR A 4 64.35 -48.54 -24.54
C TYR A 4 64.65 -47.30 -23.70
N ILE A 5 64.31 -46.18 -24.32
CA ILE A 5 64.63 -44.79 -23.99
C ILE A 5 63.54 -44.21 -23.08
N SER A 6 63.98 -43.43 -22.10
CA SER A 6 63.19 -42.62 -21.15
C SER A 6 62.46 -41.47 -21.84
N ILE A 7 61.20 -41.17 -21.49
CA ILE A 7 60.57 -39.84 -21.70
C ILE A 7 59.63 -39.50 -20.51
N PRO A 8 59.57 -38.23 -20.03
CA PRO A 8 59.13 -37.84 -18.69
C PRO A 8 57.67 -37.40 -18.69
N PHE A 9 56.76 -38.29 -18.34
CA PHE A 9 55.32 -37.98 -18.25
C PHE A 9 54.92 -37.32 -16.92
N ILE A 10 55.75 -37.47 -15.88
CA ILE A 10 55.37 -37.14 -14.50
C ILE A 10 55.49 -35.64 -14.19
N THR A 11 56.32 -34.89 -14.91
CA THR A 11 56.58 -33.47 -14.63
C THR A 11 55.45 -32.54 -15.09
N PHE A 12 54.67 -32.95 -16.12
CA PHE A 12 53.58 -32.14 -16.68
C PHE A 12 52.33 -32.12 -15.77
N ILE A 13 52.07 -33.20 -15.03
CA ILE A 13 50.88 -33.36 -14.18
C ILE A 13 50.97 -32.49 -12.92
N LYS A 14 52.17 -32.28 -12.36
CA LYS A 14 52.35 -31.46 -11.14
C LYS A 14 52.14 -29.96 -11.38
N HIS A 15 52.49 -29.44 -12.57
CA HIS A 15 52.30 -28.02 -12.90
C HIS A 15 50.80 -27.68 -13.08
N SER A 16 50.02 -28.60 -13.66
CA SER A 16 48.58 -28.47 -13.84
C SER A 16 47.80 -28.40 -12.52
N GLN A 17 48.21 -29.18 -11.50
CA GLN A 17 47.59 -29.18 -10.17
C GLN A 17 47.72 -27.84 -9.43
N HIS A 18 48.83 -27.11 -9.61
CA HIS A 18 49.00 -25.78 -9.03
C HIS A 18 48.17 -24.72 -9.75
N ILE A 19 48.08 -24.78 -11.09
CA ILE A 19 47.25 -23.85 -11.88
C ILE A 19 45.76 -24.04 -11.54
N ILE A 20 45.30 -25.29 -11.41
CA ILE A 20 43.90 -25.61 -11.04
C ILE A 20 43.59 -25.13 -9.60
N LYS A 21 44.50 -25.34 -8.63
CA LYS A 21 44.30 -24.86 -7.26
C LYS A 21 44.28 -23.33 -7.16
N THR A 22 45.16 -22.64 -7.88
CA THR A 22 45.18 -21.17 -7.93
C THR A 22 43.93 -20.61 -8.62
N PHE A 23 43.43 -21.28 -9.66
CA PHE A 23 42.19 -20.90 -10.34
C PHE A 23 40.94 -21.11 -9.47
N ILE A 24 40.85 -22.23 -8.73
CA ILE A 24 39.77 -22.48 -7.76
C ILE A 24 39.81 -21.46 -6.61
N LEU A 25 41.00 -21.08 -6.12
CA LEU A 25 41.15 -20.05 -5.09
C LEU A 25 40.74 -18.66 -5.59
N LEU A 26 41.04 -18.32 -6.85
CA LEU A 26 40.58 -17.08 -7.49
C LEU A 26 39.07 -17.07 -7.76
N CYS A 27 38.48 -18.21 -8.15
CA CYS A 27 37.02 -18.33 -8.28
C CYS A 27 36.31 -18.24 -6.92
N LEU A 28 36.87 -18.82 -5.86
CA LEU A 28 36.35 -18.68 -4.50
C LEU A 28 36.44 -17.23 -3.97
N LEU A 29 37.44 -16.45 -4.38
CA LEU A 29 37.54 -15.02 -4.07
C LEU A 29 36.54 -14.15 -4.85
N PHE A 30 36.08 -14.59 -6.03
CA PHE A 30 35.07 -13.88 -6.82
C PHE A 30 33.62 -14.22 -6.44
N ILE A 31 33.36 -15.34 -5.76
CA ILE A 31 32.00 -15.74 -5.32
C ILE A 31 31.54 -14.96 -4.07
N PHE A 32 32.45 -14.34 -3.32
CA PHE A 32 32.10 -13.54 -2.12
C PHE A 32 31.94 -12.04 -2.39
N SER A 33 31.91 -11.63 -3.67
CA SER A 33 31.47 -10.30 -4.04
C SER A 33 29.94 -10.28 -4.14
N ASP A 34 29.24 -10.48 -3.02
CA ASP A 34 27.83 -10.09 -2.98
C ASP A 34 27.81 -8.60 -3.37
N PRO A 35 27.14 -8.21 -4.47
CA PRO A 35 26.92 -6.79 -4.72
C PRO A 35 26.18 -6.31 -3.48
N ALA A 36 26.83 -5.46 -2.68
CA ALA A 36 26.22 -4.86 -1.51
C ALA A 36 25.02 -4.07 -2.03
N PHE A 37 23.86 -4.72 -2.03
CA PHE A 37 22.61 -4.12 -2.42
C PHE A 37 22.38 -3.05 -1.36
N SER A 38 22.68 -1.81 -1.71
CA SER A 38 22.58 -0.68 -0.80
C SER A 38 21.12 -0.62 -0.36
N GLN A 39 20.86 -1.10 0.86
CA GLN A 39 19.54 -1.08 1.43
C GLN A 39 19.21 0.40 1.67
N GLU A 40 18.22 0.91 0.94
CA GLU A 40 17.76 2.28 1.16
C GLU A 40 17.25 2.39 2.60
N THR A 41 17.84 3.31 3.35
CA THR A 41 17.53 3.54 4.77
C THR A 41 17.22 5.01 5.02
N GLY A 42 16.67 5.31 6.18
CA GLY A 42 16.63 6.66 6.70
C GLY A 42 16.14 6.74 8.13
N ARG A 43 16.52 7.80 8.84
CA ARG A 43 16.10 8.03 10.21
C ARG A 43 14.71 8.65 10.28
N VAL A 44 13.81 8.10 11.08
CA VAL A 44 12.49 8.69 11.28
C VAL A 44 12.58 9.91 12.18
N LYS A 45 12.12 11.05 11.65
CA LYS A 45 12.04 12.33 12.35
C LYS A 45 10.67 12.58 12.96
N LYS A 46 9.59 12.15 12.30
CA LYS A 46 8.22 12.38 12.73
C LYS A 46 7.30 11.26 12.24
N VAL A 47 6.31 10.90 13.06
CA VAL A 47 5.19 10.04 12.68
C VAL A 47 3.94 10.90 12.56
N TYR A 48 3.28 10.89 11.40
CA TYR A 48 2.06 11.67 11.18
C TYR A 48 0.85 10.93 11.76
N ASP A 49 0.71 9.65 11.42
CA ASP A 49 -0.39 8.76 11.74
C ASP A 49 0.10 7.30 11.79
N GLY A 50 -0.82 6.33 11.72
CA GLY A 50 -0.49 4.91 11.83
C GLY A 50 0.33 4.35 10.66
N ASP A 51 0.38 5.02 9.51
CA ASP A 51 0.98 4.47 8.28
C ASP A 51 1.79 5.49 7.45
N THR A 52 2.06 6.68 8.00
CA THR A 52 2.83 7.74 7.35
C THR A 52 3.89 8.33 8.28
N VAL A 53 5.13 8.42 7.79
CA VAL A 53 6.28 9.02 8.51
C VAL A 53 7.03 10.06 7.67
N LEU A 54 7.80 10.90 8.35
CA LEU A 54 8.79 11.82 7.77
C LEU A 54 10.18 11.38 8.20
N LEU A 55 11.09 11.22 7.24
CA LEU A 55 12.50 10.97 7.50
C LEU A 55 13.26 12.28 7.73
N SER A 56 14.42 12.21 8.39
CA SER A 56 15.26 13.37 8.71
C SER A 56 15.75 14.12 7.47
N ASP A 57 15.87 13.43 6.33
CA ASP A 57 16.24 14.02 5.03
C ASP A 57 15.05 14.66 4.28
N GLY A 58 13.87 14.69 4.89
CA GLY A 58 12.67 15.33 4.34
C GLY A 58 11.76 14.40 3.52
N ARG A 59 12.18 13.17 3.22
CA ARG A 59 11.33 12.19 2.52
C ARG A 59 10.11 11.82 3.37
N LYS A 60 8.91 11.90 2.79
CA LYS A 60 7.67 11.40 3.39
C LYS A 60 7.41 9.99 2.89
N ILE A 61 7.16 9.06 3.80
CA ILE A 61 6.92 7.64 3.46
C ILE A 61 5.50 7.26 3.85
N ARG A 62 4.74 6.70 2.90
CA ARG A 62 3.44 6.05 3.12
C ARG A 62 3.59 4.54 3.00
N TYR A 63 3.05 3.82 3.97
CA TYR A 63 3.31 2.39 4.12
C TYR A 63 2.55 1.59 3.05
N LEU A 64 3.26 0.75 2.29
CA LEU A 64 2.63 -0.09 1.27
C LEU A 64 1.73 -1.17 1.87
N GLY A 65 0.66 -1.50 1.13
CA GLY A 65 -0.20 -2.66 1.39
C GLY A 65 -1.16 -2.55 2.56
N ILE A 66 -1.13 -1.45 3.32
CA ILE A 66 -1.95 -1.28 4.52
C ILE A 66 -2.60 0.11 4.58
N ASN A 67 -3.75 0.20 5.24
CA ASN A 67 -4.36 1.46 5.64
C ASN A 67 -4.77 1.39 7.11
N THR A 68 -4.43 2.43 7.86
CA THR A 68 -4.81 2.58 9.27
C THR A 68 -6.10 3.38 9.39
N PRO A 69 -6.83 3.31 10.53
CA PRO A 69 -8.01 4.13 10.75
C PRO A 69 -7.70 5.61 10.55
N GLU A 70 -8.65 6.35 9.99
CA GLU A 70 -8.53 7.80 9.76
C GLU A 70 -8.71 8.60 11.05
N TRP A 71 -8.39 9.90 11.02
CA TRP A 71 -8.61 10.80 12.15
C TRP A 71 -10.09 10.75 12.60
N GLN A 72 -10.32 10.62 13.91
CA GLN A 72 -11.63 10.40 14.57
C GLN A 72 -12.22 8.99 14.45
N GLU A 73 -11.62 8.09 13.68
CA GLU A 73 -12.04 6.69 13.69
C GLU A 73 -11.54 5.95 14.95
N PRO A 74 -12.28 4.93 15.42
CA PRO A 74 -11.80 4.05 16.48
C PRO A 74 -10.40 3.50 16.18
N PHE A 75 -9.56 3.41 17.21
CA PHE A 75 -8.19 2.89 17.14
C PHE A 75 -7.14 3.75 16.38
N TYR A 76 -7.50 4.88 15.77
CA TYR A 76 -6.55 5.83 15.17
C TYR A 76 -5.33 6.09 16.07
N LEU A 77 -5.58 6.53 17.31
CA LEU A 77 -4.52 6.90 18.23
C LEU A 77 -3.69 5.69 18.69
N LYS A 78 -4.29 4.50 18.71
CA LYS A 78 -3.57 3.27 19.06
C LYS A 78 -2.65 2.83 17.91
N ALA A 79 -3.12 2.91 16.66
CA ALA A 79 -2.30 2.67 15.48
C ALA A 79 -1.12 3.63 15.39
N LYS A 80 -1.37 4.93 15.55
CA LYS A 80 -0.33 5.96 15.58
C LYS A 80 0.71 5.72 16.68
N ARG A 81 0.28 5.44 17.93
CA ARG A 81 1.20 5.20 19.05
C ARG A 81 2.02 3.94 18.87
N LEU A 82 1.44 2.87 18.33
CA LEU A 82 2.20 1.66 17.99
C LEU A 82 3.26 2.01 16.94
N ASN A 83 2.88 2.70 15.87
CA ASN A 83 3.82 3.13 14.85
C ASN A 83 4.97 3.97 15.45
N GLU A 84 4.64 5.02 16.23
CA GLU A 84 5.61 5.84 16.97
C GLU A 84 6.58 4.99 17.80
N SER A 85 6.07 4.04 18.59
CA SER A 85 6.92 3.17 19.42
C SER A 85 7.86 2.27 18.61
N LEU A 86 7.43 1.87 17.41
CA LEU A 86 8.20 1.00 16.54
C LEU A 86 9.30 1.78 15.82
N VAL A 87 9.04 3.01 15.35
CA VAL A 87 9.90 3.67 14.36
C VAL A 87 10.47 5.02 14.77
N MET A 88 9.86 5.76 15.70
CA MET A 88 10.28 7.14 16.00
C MET A 88 11.74 7.21 16.46
N GLY A 89 12.54 8.07 15.82
CA GLY A 89 13.95 8.26 16.14
C GLY A 89 14.88 7.13 15.71
N LYS A 90 14.37 6.05 15.11
CA LYS A 90 15.16 4.90 14.65
C LYS A 90 15.51 5.00 13.17
N ASP A 91 16.55 4.28 12.76
CA ASP A 91 16.85 4.06 11.35
C ASP A 91 15.95 2.93 10.81
N VAL A 92 15.20 3.24 9.76
CA VAL A 92 14.33 2.27 9.07
C VAL A 92 14.96 1.88 7.75
N ARG A 93 14.85 0.60 7.39
CA ARG A 93 15.08 0.15 6.02
C ARG A 93 13.79 0.25 5.23
N LEU A 94 13.91 0.77 4.02
CA LEU A 94 12.82 0.94 3.07
C LEU A 94 12.90 -0.17 2.03
N GLU A 95 11.83 -0.94 1.90
CA GLU A 95 11.65 -1.84 0.78
C GLU A 95 10.59 -1.28 -0.18
N PHE A 96 11.02 -0.98 -1.39
CA PHE A 96 10.15 -0.52 -2.46
C PHE A 96 9.51 -1.68 -3.23
N ASP A 97 8.49 -1.32 -3.98
CA ASP A 97 7.84 -2.15 -4.99
C ASP A 97 7.85 -1.40 -6.34
N GLU A 98 7.14 -1.90 -7.35
CA GLU A 98 7.13 -1.37 -8.71
C GLU A 98 6.88 0.15 -8.79
N GLU A 99 5.78 0.61 -8.18
CA GLU A 99 5.47 2.04 -8.07
C GLU A 99 5.97 2.60 -6.74
N ARG A 100 6.95 3.51 -6.82
CA ARG A 100 7.65 4.06 -5.66
C ARG A 100 7.08 5.35 -5.11
N VAL A 101 6.28 6.09 -5.89
CA VAL A 101 5.80 7.43 -5.52
C VAL A 101 4.31 7.51 -5.78
N ASP A 102 3.55 8.04 -4.83
CA ASP A 102 2.13 8.32 -5.03
C ASP A 102 1.88 9.72 -5.64
N LYS A 103 0.64 9.99 -6.02
CA LYS A 103 0.22 11.28 -6.60
C LYS A 103 0.40 12.50 -5.67
N TYR A 104 0.71 12.29 -4.39
CA TYR A 104 0.97 13.36 -3.42
C TYR A 104 2.47 13.58 -3.19
N GLY A 105 3.33 12.89 -3.95
CA GLY A 105 4.79 12.97 -3.83
C GLY A 105 5.35 12.23 -2.61
N ARG A 106 4.58 11.32 -1.99
CA ARG A 106 5.09 10.46 -0.91
C ARG A 106 5.75 9.23 -1.53
N LEU A 107 6.86 8.80 -0.94
CA LEU A 107 7.44 7.50 -1.26
C LEU A 107 6.60 6.38 -0.66
N LEU A 108 6.49 5.29 -1.41
CA LEU A 108 5.73 4.10 -1.07
C LEU A 108 6.70 2.98 -0.70
N ALA A 109 6.67 2.53 0.55
CA ALA A 109 7.59 1.47 1.00
C ALA A 109 6.98 0.59 2.10
N TYR A 110 7.51 -0.63 2.22
CA TYR A 110 7.44 -1.43 3.43
C TYR A 110 8.60 -1.05 4.35
N LEU A 111 8.31 -0.77 5.61
CA LEU A 111 9.34 -0.34 6.57
C LEU A 111 9.80 -1.51 7.42
N TYR A 112 11.11 -1.56 7.64
CA TYR A 112 11.73 -2.54 8.51
C TYR A 112 12.57 -1.86 9.58
N VAL A 113 12.38 -2.29 10.83
CA VAL A 113 13.21 -1.93 11.99
C VAL A 113 13.77 -3.24 12.54
N GLU A 114 15.09 -3.37 12.62
CA GLU A 114 15.75 -4.56 13.19
C GLU A 114 15.25 -5.89 12.58
N GLY A 115 14.93 -5.88 11.28
CA GLY A 115 14.41 -7.03 10.54
C GLY A 115 12.90 -7.26 10.64
N GLN A 116 12.19 -6.58 11.54
CA GLN A 116 10.73 -6.67 11.65
C GLN A 116 10.04 -5.72 10.66
N MET A 117 9.10 -6.24 9.86
CA MET A 117 8.26 -5.42 8.99
C MET A 117 7.18 -4.70 9.81
N VAL A 118 7.25 -3.38 9.87
CA VAL A 118 6.32 -2.53 10.63
C VAL A 118 4.89 -2.62 10.06
N ASN A 119 4.76 -2.69 8.73
CA ASN A 119 3.47 -2.82 8.04
C ASN A 119 2.71 -4.08 8.50
N ALA A 120 3.41 -5.22 8.51
CA ALA A 120 2.86 -6.50 8.97
C ALA A 120 2.47 -6.44 10.45
N LYS A 121 3.29 -5.80 11.28
CA LYS A 121 3.01 -5.67 12.72
C LYS A 121 1.71 -4.88 13.00
N LEU A 122 1.46 -3.82 12.23
CA LEU A 122 0.23 -3.03 12.36
C LEU A 122 -1.02 -3.84 12.01
N ILE A 123 -0.97 -4.68 10.97
CA ILE A 123 -2.08 -5.58 10.62
C ILE A 123 -2.24 -6.69 11.67
N GLU A 124 -1.14 -7.32 12.10
CA GLU A 124 -1.14 -8.40 13.10
C GLU A 124 -1.84 -7.98 14.41
N ASP A 125 -1.64 -6.73 14.84
CA ASP A 125 -2.26 -6.18 16.05
C ASP A 125 -3.69 -5.66 15.83
N GLY A 126 -4.24 -5.83 14.62
CA GLY A 126 -5.58 -5.36 14.23
C GLY A 126 -5.69 -3.83 14.18
N LEU A 127 -4.59 -3.13 13.86
CA LEU A 127 -4.52 -1.66 13.83
C LEU A 127 -4.42 -1.09 12.42
N ALA A 128 -4.43 -1.96 11.41
CA ALA A 128 -4.55 -1.63 10.00
C ALA A 128 -5.35 -2.73 9.29
N HIS A 129 -5.88 -2.41 8.10
CA HIS A 129 -6.42 -3.39 7.17
C HIS A 129 -5.56 -3.45 5.90
N ALA A 130 -5.63 -4.57 5.19
CA ALA A 130 -5.02 -4.74 3.88
C ALA A 130 -5.60 -3.71 2.89
N PHE A 131 -4.72 -3.07 2.13
CA PHE A 131 -5.09 -2.00 1.20
C PHE A 131 -4.16 -2.01 -0.01
N PHE A 132 -4.70 -2.49 -1.13
CA PHE A 132 -3.93 -2.86 -2.31
C PHE A 132 -4.24 -1.93 -3.47
N ILE A 133 -3.21 -1.19 -3.86
CA ILE A 133 -3.19 -0.29 -5.01
C ILE A 133 -2.16 -0.85 -5.99
N PRO A 134 -2.62 -1.47 -7.10
CA PRO A 134 -1.74 -1.92 -8.17
C PRO A 134 -0.87 -0.78 -8.75
N PRO A 135 0.35 -1.09 -9.24
CA PRO A 135 0.88 -2.44 -9.50
C PRO A 135 1.54 -3.14 -8.30
N ASN A 136 1.73 -2.45 -7.17
CA ASN A 136 2.44 -2.99 -6.00
C ASN A 136 1.74 -4.21 -5.40
N ARG A 137 2.48 -5.32 -5.22
CA ARG A 137 1.93 -6.65 -4.88
C ARG A 137 2.79 -7.48 -3.92
N LYS A 138 4.04 -7.06 -3.62
CA LYS A 138 5.08 -7.92 -3.04
C LYS A 138 4.64 -8.73 -1.80
N HIS A 139 3.88 -8.13 -0.88
CA HIS A 139 3.53 -8.76 0.42
C HIS A 139 2.02 -9.03 0.61
N HIS A 140 1.21 -9.01 -0.45
CA HIS A 140 -0.26 -9.14 -0.33
C HIS A 140 -0.69 -10.40 0.42
N ALA A 141 -0.13 -11.57 0.08
CA ALA A 141 -0.50 -12.83 0.70
C ALA A 141 -0.22 -12.85 2.21
N LEU A 142 0.93 -12.32 2.64
CA LEU A 142 1.27 -12.19 4.05
C LEU A 142 0.29 -11.27 4.77
N LEU A 143 0.02 -10.10 4.20
CA LEU A 143 -0.86 -9.10 4.82
C LEU A 143 -2.32 -9.60 4.94
N LEU A 144 -2.84 -10.31 3.93
CA LEU A 144 -4.16 -10.94 4.02
C LEU A 144 -4.22 -12.04 5.08
N LYS A 145 -3.16 -12.86 5.20
CA LYS A 145 -3.09 -13.88 6.24
C LYS A 145 -3.16 -13.25 7.64
N LEU A 146 -2.32 -12.24 7.89
CA LEU A 146 -2.29 -11.56 9.19
C LEU A 146 -3.62 -10.85 9.50
N GLN A 147 -4.26 -10.28 8.48
CA GLN A 147 -5.59 -9.70 8.63
C GLN A 147 -6.62 -10.76 9.05
N ALA A 148 -6.60 -11.93 8.42
CA ALA A 148 -7.48 -13.04 8.80
C ALA A 148 -7.28 -13.48 10.25
N ASP A 149 -6.03 -13.65 10.68
CA ASP A 149 -5.70 -13.99 12.05
C ASP A 149 -6.18 -12.91 13.04
N ALA A 150 -6.03 -11.62 12.70
CA ALA A 150 -6.50 -10.51 13.53
C ALA A 150 -8.03 -10.40 13.60
N MET A 151 -8.73 -10.73 12.50
CA MET A 151 -10.19 -10.79 12.43
C MET A 151 -10.76 -11.92 13.27
N GLU A 152 -10.19 -13.13 13.18
CA GLU A 152 -10.58 -14.29 13.99
C GLU A 152 -10.44 -13.99 15.48
N ARG A 153 -9.33 -13.34 15.86
CA ARG A 153 -9.03 -12.92 17.23
C ARG A 153 -9.76 -11.65 17.66
N LYS A 154 -10.55 -11.02 16.78
CA LYS A 154 -11.33 -9.79 17.02
C LYS A 154 -10.47 -8.64 17.58
N LEU A 155 -9.27 -8.47 17.05
CA LEU A 155 -8.32 -7.46 17.52
C LEU A 155 -8.62 -6.08 16.94
N GLY A 156 -8.38 -5.04 17.74
CA GLY A 156 -8.41 -3.64 17.30
C GLY A 156 -9.65 -3.28 16.48
N ILE A 157 -9.45 -2.88 15.22
CA ILE A 157 -10.51 -2.46 14.29
C ILE A 157 -11.53 -3.57 13.99
N TRP A 158 -11.15 -4.84 14.18
CA TRP A 158 -12.02 -6.01 14.00
C TRP A 158 -12.83 -6.36 15.25
N SER A 159 -12.60 -5.66 16.37
CA SER A 159 -13.41 -5.80 17.58
C SER A 159 -14.77 -5.11 17.43
N LYS A 160 -15.71 -5.40 18.35
CA LYS A 160 -17.01 -4.71 18.42
C LYS A 160 -16.88 -3.17 18.48
N ARG A 161 -15.79 -2.66 19.07
CA ARG A 161 -15.52 -1.21 19.14
C ARG A 161 -15.07 -0.63 17.81
N GLY A 162 -14.42 -1.43 16.96
CA GLY A 162 -13.88 -0.96 15.69
C GLY A 162 -14.96 -0.70 14.65
N LYS A 163 -16.12 -1.37 14.77
CA LYS A 163 -17.29 -1.21 13.89
C LYS A 163 -16.97 -1.39 12.41
N MET A 164 -15.95 -2.18 12.08
CA MET A 164 -15.61 -2.49 10.68
C MET A 164 -16.59 -3.49 10.08
N SER A 165 -16.94 -3.25 8.83
CA SER A 165 -17.82 -4.08 8.01
C SER A 165 -17.03 -4.71 6.85
N VAL A 166 -17.73 -5.13 5.79
CA VAL A 166 -17.14 -5.79 4.61
C VAL A 166 -16.43 -4.82 3.64
N LEU A 167 -16.94 -3.59 3.53
CA LEU A 167 -16.42 -2.53 2.67
C LEU A 167 -16.09 -1.30 3.51
N LYS A 168 -15.12 -0.51 3.04
CA LYS A 168 -14.75 0.76 3.64
C LYS A 168 -14.56 1.83 2.58
N ILE A 169 -15.12 3.02 2.77
CA ILE A 169 -14.79 4.20 1.97
C ILE A 169 -13.49 4.76 2.52
N THR A 170 -12.42 4.70 1.73
CA THR A 170 -11.07 5.10 2.18
C THR A 170 -10.69 6.52 1.76
N SER A 171 -11.39 7.09 0.79
CA SER A 171 -11.17 8.48 0.40
C SER A 171 -12.31 8.98 -0.46
N VAL A 172 -12.71 10.23 -0.24
CA VAL A 172 -13.50 11.02 -1.18
C VAL A 172 -12.64 12.20 -1.63
N SER A 173 -12.53 12.40 -2.93
CA SER A 173 -11.84 13.53 -3.55
C SER A 173 -12.91 14.40 -4.22
N PRO A 174 -13.26 15.57 -3.65
CA PRO A 174 -14.15 16.51 -4.31
C PRO A 174 -13.53 17.08 -5.59
N PRO A 175 -14.34 17.76 -6.42
CA PRO A 175 -13.82 18.55 -7.54
C PRO A 175 -12.75 19.53 -7.05
N ARG A 176 -11.68 19.66 -7.84
CA ARG A 176 -10.64 20.66 -7.58
C ARG A 176 -9.95 21.03 -8.88
N SER A 177 -9.51 22.27 -8.95
CA SER A 177 -8.63 22.75 -10.01
C SER A 177 -7.20 22.86 -9.49
N ASP A 178 -6.28 22.12 -10.09
CA ASP A 178 -4.84 22.31 -9.91
C ASP A 178 -4.30 22.92 -11.19
N GLU A 179 -3.69 24.11 -11.12
CA GLU A 179 -3.08 24.80 -12.27
C GLU A 179 -4.04 24.99 -13.47
N GLY A 180 -5.35 25.08 -13.21
CA GLY A 180 -6.37 25.24 -14.26
C GLY A 180 -6.90 23.92 -14.85
N GLU A 181 -6.33 22.77 -14.46
CA GLU A 181 -6.84 21.46 -14.85
C GLU A 181 -7.86 20.94 -13.81
N LEU A 182 -9.06 20.58 -14.28
CA LEU A 182 -10.09 20.00 -13.42
C LEU A 182 -9.74 18.54 -13.14
N ILE A 183 -9.49 18.24 -11.87
CA ILE A 183 -9.26 16.87 -11.43
C ILE A 183 -10.61 16.23 -11.17
N GLN A 184 -10.86 15.11 -11.86
CA GLN A 184 -12.13 14.41 -11.77
C GLN A 184 -12.40 13.96 -10.32
N PRO A 185 -13.57 14.29 -9.75
CA PRO A 185 -13.93 13.87 -8.41
C PRO A 185 -14.08 12.35 -8.36
N TYR A 186 -13.73 11.73 -7.23
CA TYR A 186 -13.90 10.29 -7.08
C TYR A 186 -14.07 9.87 -5.62
N SER A 187 -14.63 8.69 -5.42
CA SER A 187 -14.62 7.97 -4.15
C SER A 187 -13.90 6.64 -4.32
N ARG A 188 -13.14 6.24 -3.30
CA ARG A 188 -12.45 4.95 -3.25
C ARG A 188 -13.08 4.08 -2.19
N ILE A 189 -13.44 2.87 -2.58
CA ILE A 189 -13.98 1.86 -1.68
C ILE A 189 -13.05 0.65 -1.70
N ALA A 190 -12.68 0.16 -0.52
CA ALA A 190 -11.88 -1.04 -0.34
C ALA A 190 -12.75 -2.20 0.15
N ASN A 191 -12.49 -3.41 -0.36
CA ASN A 191 -12.94 -4.63 0.29
C ASN A 191 -11.97 -4.94 1.43
N ILE A 192 -12.42 -4.73 2.67
CA ILE A 192 -11.60 -4.96 3.87
C ILE A 192 -11.86 -6.33 4.50
N SER A 193 -12.76 -7.13 3.93
CA SER A 193 -13.00 -8.52 4.36
C SER A 193 -11.92 -9.48 3.84
N ASN A 194 -11.98 -10.74 4.24
CA ASN A 194 -11.12 -11.81 3.71
C ASN A 194 -11.81 -12.66 2.64
N VAL A 195 -12.95 -12.22 2.13
CA VAL A 195 -13.70 -12.90 1.07
C VAL A 195 -13.92 -11.95 -0.09
N LYS A 196 -14.05 -12.52 -1.28
CA LYS A 196 -14.46 -11.77 -2.47
C LYS A 196 -15.87 -11.21 -2.28
N VAL A 197 -16.06 -9.95 -2.65
CA VAL A 197 -17.36 -9.27 -2.56
C VAL A 197 -17.85 -8.94 -3.96
N ASN A 198 -19.08 -9.37 -4.29
CA ASN A 198 -19.79 -8.89 -5.46
C ASN A 198 -20.57 -7.62 -5.09
N LEU A 199 -20.25 -6.51 -5.75
CA LEU A 199 -20.87 -5.21 -5.47
C LEU A 199 -22.26 -5.03 -6.11
N ALA A 200 -22.81 -6.01 -6.82
CA ALA A 200 -24.11 -5.91 -7.47
C ALA A 200 -25.20 -5.41 -6.50
N GLY A 201 -25.78 -4.27 -6.82
CA GLY A 201 -26.89 -3.69 -6.07
C GLY A 201 -26.53 -2.92 -4.80
N TYR A 202 -25.26 -2.90 -4.38
CA TYR A 202 -24.80 -1.93 -3.41
C TYR A 202 -25.01 -0.52 -3.95
N THR A 203 -25.16 0.46 -3.07
CA THR A 203 -25.28 1.87 -3.46
C THR A 203 -24.27 2.75 -2.77
N LEU A 204 -23.67 3.68 -3.52
CA LEU A 204 -22.89 4.80 -3.00
C LEU A 204 -23.73 6.07 -3.15
N SER A 205 -23.90 6.87 -2.10
CA SER A 205 -24.64 8.14 -2.14
C SER A 205 -23.85 9.26 -1.46
N SER A 206 -24.12 10.51 -1.84
CA SER A 206 -23.72 11.69 -1.06
C SER A 206 -24.83 12.10 -0.08
N GLU A 207 -24.57 13.09 0.78
CA GLU A 207 -25.52 13.52 1.81
C GLU A 207 -26.80 14.14 1.23
N ALA A 208 -26.67 14.95 0.18
CA ALA A 208 -27.78 15.67 -0.45
C ALA A 208 -28.01 15.31 -1.93
N GLY A 209 -27.28 14.31 -2.45
CA GLY A 209 -27.24 14.00 -3.88
C GLY A 209 -27.82 12.64 -4.26
N PRO A 210 -27.67 12.25 -5.55
CA PRO A 210 -28.16 10.97 -6.05
C PRO A 210 -27.37 9.80 -5.46
N SER A 211 -27.88 8.58 -5.68
CA SER A 211 -27.19 7.34 -5.38
C SER A 211 -26.71 6.63 -6.67
N TYR A 212 -25.48 6.14 -6.65
CA TYR A 212 -24.93 5.22 -7.63
C TYR A 212 -25.27 3.80 -7.24
N LYS A 213 -25.92 3.05 -8.13
CA LYS A 213 -26.09 1.61 -7.93
C LYS A 213 -24.98 0.86 -8.66
N PHE A 214 -24.21 0.08 -7.92
CA PHE A 214 -23.11 -0.69 -8.49
C PHE A 214 -23.63 -1.80 -9.42
N PRO A 215 -23.02 -1.99 -10.60
CA PRO A 215 -23.20 -3.21 -11.38
C PRO A 215 -22.49 -4.38 -10.68
N ALA A 216 -22.62 -5.59 -11.25
CA ALA A 216 -21.85 -6.74 -10.77
C ALA A 216 -20.35 -6.51 -10.98
N ILE A 217 -19.61 -6.39 -9.88
CA ILE A 217 -18.16 -6.21 -9.84
C ILE A 217 -17.65 -7.11 -8.74
N GLU A 218 -16.74 -8.01 -9.11
CA GLU A 218 -16.04 -8.87 -8.16
C GLU A 218 -14.82 -8.13 -7.60
N LEU A 219 -14.85 -7.80 -6.31
CA LEU A 219 -13.78 -7.10 -5.61
C LEU A 219 -13.05 -8.05 -4.67
N GLU A 220 -11.78 -8.34 -4.99
CA GLU A 220 -10.93 -9.21 -4.17
C GLU A 220 -10.56 -8.58 -2.81
N PRO A 221 -10.28 -9.39 -1.77
CA PRO A 221 -9.80 -8.91 -0.48
C PRO A 221 -8.62 -7.93 -0.59
N GLY A 222 -8.73 -6.79 0.11
CA GLY A 222 -7.74 -5.70 0.13
C GLY A 222 -7.76 -4.81 -1.12
N TYR A 223 -8.38 -5.21 -2.23
CA TYR A 223 -8.44 -4.40 -3.45
C TYR A 223 -9.50 -3.30 -3.35
N THR A 224 -9.40 -2.34 -4.27
CA THR A 224 -10.25 -1.15 -4.29
C THR A 224 -10.94 -0.96 -5.63
N VAL A 225 -12.12 -0.34 -5.57
CA VAL A 225 -12.81 0.25 -6.72
C VAL A 225 -12.81 1.77 -6.58
N LEU A 226 -12.53 2.45 -7.70
CA LEU A 226 -12.69 3.89 -7.85
C LEU A 226 -14.02 4.18 -8.51
N VAL A 227 -14.88 4.96 -7.85
CA VAL A 227 -16.10 5.52 -8.42
C VAL A 227 -15.82 6.97 -8.79
N VAL A 228 -15.70 7.23 -10.08
CA VAL A 228 -15.38 8.55 -10.63
C VAL A 228 -16.67 9.28 -10.99
N SER A 229 -16.79 10.55 -10.60
CA SER A 229 -17.90 11.42 -10.99
C SER A 229 -17.74 11.88 -12.43
N GLY A 230 -18.80 11.79 -13.22
CA GLY A 230 -18.80 12.19 -14.63
C GLY A 230 -18.70 11.02 -15.61
N LYS A 231 -18.45 11.34 -16.88
CA LYS A 231 -18.55 10.40 -18.00
C LYS A 231 -17.29 9.55 -18.18
N GLY A 232 -17.47 8.26 -18.42
CA GLY A 232 -16.42 7.35 -18.84
C GLY A 232 -16.89 5.91 -19.01
N ILE A 233 -15.94 5.01 -19.23
CA ILE A 233 -16.18 3.59 -19.47
C ILE A 233 -15.62 2.80 -18.30
N ASN A 234 -16.47 2.02 -17.64
CA ASN A 234 -16.06 1.12 -16.56
C ASN A 234 -14.99 0.15 -17.07
N ASN A 235 -13.81 0.15 -16.48
CA ASN A 235 -12.71 -0.71 -16.90
C ASN A 235 -11.61 -0.81 -15.82
N LEU A 236 -10.65 -1.70 -16.05
CA LEU A 236 -9.35 -1.64 -15.38
C LEU A 236 -8.51 -0.53 -16.02
N ASN A 237 -7.88 0.31 -15.19
CA ASN A 237 -6.86 1.23 -15.70
C ASN A 237 -5.55 0.51 -16.04
N SER A 238 -4.58 1.23 -16.59
CA SER A 238 -3.26 0.69 -16.98
C SER A 238 -2.49 0.03 -15.84
N LYS A 239 -2.83 0.34 -14.58
CA LYS A 239 -2.22 -0.27 -13.39
C LYS A 239 -2.99 -1.50 -12.90
N GLY A 240 -4.21 -1.73 -13.39
CA GLY A 240 -5.10 -2.80 -12.93
C GLY A 240 -6.01 -2.43 -11.76
N GLN A 241 -6.29 -1.13 -11.55
CA GLN A 241 -7.34 -0.69 -10.63
C GLN A 241 -8.70 -0.70 -11.34
N ILE A 242 -9.74 -1.16 -10.64
CA ILE A 242 -11.11 -1.09 -11.13
C ILE A 242 -11.60 0.35 -11.04
N ILE A 243 -12.03 0.91 -12.16
CA ILE A 243 -12.65 2.22 -12.26
C ILE A 243 -14.07 2.06 -12.80
N VAL A 244 -15.02 2.69 -12.13
CA VAL A 244 -16.38 2.87 -12.61
C VAL A 244 -16.78 4.33 -12.63
N TYR A 245 -17.65 4.69 -13.56
CA TYR A 245 -18.09 6.05 -13.77
C TYR A 245 -19.55 6.21 -13.35
N TRP A 246 -19.79 7.25 -12.56
CA TRP A 246 -21.10 7.68 -12.15
C TRP A 246 -21.65 8.67 -13.19
N ASN A 247 -22.04 8.09 -14.33
CA ASN A 247 -22.06 8.68 -15.68
C ASN A 247 -22.95 9.90 -15.97
N ASP A 248 -23.60 10.52 -14.98
CA ASP A 248 -24.63 11.54 -15.24
C ASP A 248 -24.49 12.83 -14.41
N GLN A 249 -23.43 13.00 -13.61
CA GLN A 249 -23.29 14.15 -12.70
C GLN A 249 -21.83 14.65 -12.62
N PRO A 250 -21.54 15.91 -13.02
CA PRO A 250 -20.16 16.42 -13.03
C PRO A 250 -19.59 16.79 -11.65
N ALA A 251 -20.44 16.95 -10.62
CA ALA A 251 -20.03 17.34 -9.27
C ALA A 251 -20.96 16.75 -8.21
N ILE A 252 -20.75 15.46 -7.88
CA ILE A 252 -21.53 14.76 -6.84
C ILE A 252 -21.10 15.19 -5.43
N TRP A 253 -19.81 15.45 -5.29
CA TRP A 253 -19.13 15.76 -4.03
C TRP A 253 -19.01 17.28 -3.88
N ASP A 254 -19.52 17.82 -2.79
CA ASP A 254 -19.38 19.25 -2.46
C ASP A 254 -17.90 19.63 -2.23
N GLU A 255 -17.47 20.79 -2.71
CA GLU A 255 -16.06 21.23 -2.55
C GLU A 255 -15.70 21.60 -1.11
N GLU A 256 -16.68 22.01 -0.29
CA GLU A 256 -16.50 22.50 1.08
C GLU A 256 -16.69 21.41 2.14
N GLU A 257 -17.74 20.59 2.06
CA GLU A 257 -18.06 19.55 3.05
C GLU A 257 -19.14 18.60 2.52
N ASP A 258 -18.92 17.29 2.62
CA ASP A 258 -19.93 16.29 2.25
C ASP A 258 -19.68 14.97 3.01
N THR A 259 -20.68 14.09 2.97
CA THR A 259 -20.59 12.74 3.53
C THR A 259 -20.98 11.70 2.47
N ALA A 260 -20.06 10.79 2.19
CA ALA A 260 -20.34 9.62 1.36
C ALA A 260 -20.88 8.47 2.21
N TYR A 261 -21.85 7.73 1.69
CA TYR A 261 -22.45 6.56 2.34
C TYR A 261 -22.40 5.38 1.38
N ILE A 262 -22.03 4.19 1.88
CA ILE A 262 -22.18 2.93 1.15
C ILE A 262 -23.17 2.03 1.89
N THR A 263 -24.20 1.56 1.16
CA THR A 263 -25.25 0.70 1.69
C THR A 263 -25.35 -0.60 0.88
N ALA A 264 -25.72 -1.68 1.57
CA ALA A 264 -26.00 -2.98 0.95
C ALA A 264 -27.34 -2.97 0.19
N PRO A 265 -27.62 -3.97 -0.66
CA PRO A 265 -28.87 -4.06 -1.42
C PRO A 265 -30.16 -4.07 -0.57
N ASP A 266 -30.06 -4.50 0.69
CA ASP A 266 -31.16 -4.52 1.66
C ASP A 266 -31.35 -3.19 2.40
N GLY A 267 -30.54 -2.17 2.11
CA GLY A 267 -30.56 -0.86 2.75
C GLY A 267 -29.67 -0.74 3.98
N THR A 268 -28.96 -1.79 4.39
CA THR A 268 -28.06 -1.74 5.55
C THR A 268 -26.88 -0.79 5.26
N LEU A 269 -26.62 0.17 6.15
CA LEU A 269 -25.43 1.01 6.09
C LEU A 269 -24.17 0.19 6.37
N ILE A 270 -23.24 0.21 5.43
CA ILE A 270 -21.97 -0.53 5.50
C ILE A 270 -20.85 0.36 6.03
N ASP A 271 -20.72 1.57 5.48
CA ASP A 271 -19.73 2.54 5.93
C ASP A 271 -20.15 3.97 5.53
N LEU A 272 -19.54 4.97 6.17
CA LEU A 272 -19.66 6.36 5.79
C LEU A 272 -18.29 7.05 5.84
N TYR A 273 -18.13 8.10 5.04
CA TYR A 273 -16.92 8.91 5.04
C TYR A 273 -17.29 10.39 4.92
N HIS A 274 -17.04 11.12 5.99
CA HIS A 274 -17.23 12.57 6.04
C HIS A 274 -15.90 13.28 5.75
N TYR A 275 -15.91 14.30 4.91
CA TYR A 275 -14.75 15.15 4.70
C TYR A 275 -15.10 16.62 4.79
N LYS A 276 -14.09 17.41 5.15
CA LYS A 276 -14.10 18.86 5.02
C LYS A 276 -13.10 19.23 3.93
N GLY A 277 -13.59 19.93 2.91
CA GLY A 277 -12.83 20.53 1.84
C GLY A 277 -11.71 21.44 2.34
N ARG A 278 -10.79 21.79 1.44
CA ARG A 278 -9.73 22.74 1.80
C ARG A 278 -10.36 24.11 2.03
N ARG A 279 -10.03 24.75 3.16
CA ARG A 279 -10.22 26.20 3.30
C ARG A 279 -9.45 26.88 2.18
N VAL A 280 -10.15 27.44 1.20
CA VAL A 280 -9.54 28.37 0.23
C VAL A 280 -9.02 29.54 1.06
N SER A 281 -7.70 29.74 1.11
CA SER A 281 -7.17 30.97 1.69
C SER A 281 -7.67 32.11 0.80
N ARG A 282 -8.63 32.89 1.30
CA ARG A 282 -8.96 34.16 0.66
C ARG A 282 -7.66 34.95 0.64
N LYS A 283 -7.07 35.17 -0.55
CA LYS A 283 -6.00 36.15 -0.72
C LYS A 283 -6.49 37.44 -0.06
N PRO A 284 -5.69 38.11 0.79
CA PRO A 284 -6.08 39.43 1.26
C PRO A 284 -6.38 40.29 0.04
N LYS A 285 -7.53 40.96 0.02
CA LYS A 285 -7.82 41.98 -0.98
C LYS A 285 -6.66 42.98 -0.93
N GLN A 286 -5.93 43.11 -2.03
CA GLN A 286 -5.02 44.24 -2.24
C GLN A 286 -5.83 45.52 -2.33
#